data_AF-R7YSA5-F1
#
_entry.id   AF-R7YSA5-F1
#
_cell.length_a   1.000
_cell.length_b   1.000
_cell.length_c   1.000
_cell.angle_alpha   90.00
_cell.angle_beta   90.00
_cell.angle_gamma   90.00
#
_symmetry.space_group_name_H-M   'P 1'
#
loop_
_entity.id
_entity.type
_entity.pdbx_description
1 polymer ?
#
loop_
_entity_poly.entity_id
_entity_poly.type
_entity_poly.pdbx_seq_one_letter_code
_entity_poly.pdbx_strand_id
1 'polypeptide(L)'
;MSSLQERPPPTTASIAFGTAIIAAIIGYFLGQASSIGVFGGAKASVVKAVQHTQSAESSSSEEVDELLDEQQELRDFPGSKIAAQCSHATLACYKTFLRQNPDSPILKRWERYGQMKVALQVKNEEELEMLQAQAVSLGMCAQVIHDAGRTQIASGSATVLGIGPAPKSMVDQVTGHLKLL
;
A
#
# COMPACT_ATOMS: atom_id res chain seq x y z
N MET A 1 52.74 -34.03 15.85
CA MET A 1 52.30 -33.35 17.09
C MET A 1 52.35 -31.86 16.81
N SER A 2 51.20 -31.28 16.41
CA SER A 2 51.11 -29.86 16.04
C SER A 2 51.01 -29.02 17.31
N SER A 3 51.96 -28.12 17.56
CA SER A 3 51.91 -27.23 18.72
C SER A 3 50.79 -26.21 18.55
N LEU A 4 49.81 -26.26 19.44
CA LEU A 4 48.77 -25.24 19.53
C LEU A 4 49.43 -23.92 19.93
N GLN A 5 49.44 -22.96 19.00
CA GLN A 5 49.94 -21.62 19.24
C GLN A 5 48.89 -20.85 20.05
N GLU A 6 49.03 -20.85 21.37
CA GLU A 6 48.19 -20.06 22.28
C GLU A 6 48.38 -18.57 21.98
N ARG A 7 47.30 -17.89 21.59
CA ARG A 7 47.29 -16.44 21.43
C ARG A 7 47.13 -15.80 22.81
N PRO A 8 47.88 -14.73 23.13
CA PRO A 8 47.70 -14.03 24.40
C PRO A 8 46.26 -13.51 24.53
N PRO A 9 45.69 -13.49 25.75
CA PRO A 9 44.31 -13.09 25.96
C PRO A 9 44.11 -11.64 25.47
N PRO A 10 42.99 -11.34 24.80
CA PRO A 10 42.71 -10.01 24.30
C PRO A 10 42.69 -9.01 25.46
N THR A 11 43.42 -7.90 25.30
CA THR A 11 43.50 -6.85 26.31
C THR A 11 42.11 -6.25 26.52
N THR A 12 41.76 -5.88 27.76
CA THR A 12 40.46 -5.27 28.12
C THR A 12 40.08 -4.11 27.18
N ALA A 13 41.07 -3.32 26.75
CA ALA A 13 40.88 -2.25 25.77
C ALA A 13 40.36 -2.78 24.42
N SER A 14 40.93 -3.87 23.89
CA SER A 14 40.50 -4.46 22.60
C SER A 14 39.08 -5.01 22.66
N ILE A 15 38.67 -5.58 23.80
CA ILE A 15 37.29 -6.03 24.03
C ILE A 15 36.36 -4.80 24.09
N ALA A 16 36.75 -3.75 24.81
CA ALA A 16 35.94 -2.53 24.94
C ALA A 16 35.74 -1.80 23.60
N PHE A 17 36.80 -1.70 22.77
CA PHE A 17 36.67 -1.12 21.43
C PHE A 17 35.83 -2.00 20.51
N GLY A 18 36.00 -3.32 20.56
CA GLY A 18 35.22 -4.26 19.76
C GLY A 18 33.72 -4.21 20.08
N THR A 19 33.36 -4.22 21.37
CA THR A 19 31.96 -4.15 21.79
C THR A 19 31.33 -2.79 21.50
N ALA A 20 32.09 -1.69 21.62
CA ALA A 20 31.61 -0.34 21.29
C ALA A 20 31.26 -0.19 19.81
N ILE A 21 32.09 -0.74 18.91
CA ILE A 21 31.84 -0.69 17.46
C ILE A 21 30.58 -1.51 17.11
N ILE A 22 30.46 -2.72 17.68
CA ILE A 22 29.29 -3.57 17.43
C ILE A 22 28.01 -2.91 17.95
N ALA A 23 28.03 -2.35 19.16
CA ALA A 23 26.87 -1.66 19.72
C ALA A 23 26.48 -0.40 18.91
N ALA A 24 27.47 0.35 18.41
CA ALA A 24 27.22 1.53 17.57
C ALA A 24 26.58 1.16 16.23
N ILE A 25 27.06 0.09 15.58
CA ILE A 25 26.51 -0.39 14.31
C ILE A 25 25.07 -0.91 14.51
N ILE A 26 24.85 -1.75 15.51
CA ILE A 26 23.52 -2.29 15.83
C ILE A 26 22.56 -1.15 16.18
N GLY A 27 22.97 -0.21 17.04
CA GLY A 27 22.17 0.95 17.41
C GLY A 27 21.82 1.85 16.22
N TYR A 28 22.75 2.06 15.30
CA TYR A 28 22.52 2.84 14.07
C TYR A 28 21.46 2.18 13.17
N PHE A 29 21.54 0.86 12.97
CA PHE A 29 20.55 0.15 12.14
C PHE A 29 19.18 0.01 12.81
N LEU A 30 19.12 -0.19 14.14
CA LEU A 30 17.84 -0.16 14.87
C LEU A 30 17.20 1.23 14.84
N GLY A 31 17.99 2.31 15.00
CA GLY A 31 17.50 3.69 14.92
C GLY A 31 16.96 4.04 13.52
N GLN A 32 17.64 3.61 12.46
CA GLN A 32 17.15 3.74 11.09
C GLN A 32 15.85 2.94 10.87
N ALA A 33 15.75 1.72 11.43
CA ALA A 33 14.54 0.90 11.36
C ALA A 33 13.35 1.51 12.11
N SER A 34 13.57 2.27 13.19
CA SER A 34 12.52 3.03 13.87
C SER A 34 11.94 4.16 13.01
N SER A 35 12.71 4.72 12.05
CA SER A 35 12.18 5.72 11.10
C SER A 35 11.34 5.11 9.97
N ILE A 36 11.49 3.79 9.72
CA ILE A 36 10.74 3.04 8.70
C ILE A 36 9.37 2.58 9.24
N GLY A 37 9.06 2.82 10.52
CA GLY A 37 7.72 2.54 11.08
C GLY A 37 7.42 1.05 11.29
N VAL A 38 8.43 0.18 11.27
CA VAL A 38 8.28 -1.28 11.44
C VAL A 38 8.26 -1.72 12.91
N PHE A 39 8.69 -0.86 13.84
CA PHE A 39 8.54 -1.07 15.28
C PHE A 39 7.57 -0.03 15.86
N GLY A 40 6.34 -0.46 16.07
CA GLY A 40 5.24 0.35 16.60
C GLY A 40 5.55 0.92 17.98
N GLY A 41 5.81 2.21 18.03
CA GLY A 41 5.70 3.02 19.25
C GLY A 41 4.29 3.57 19.36
N ALA A 42 3.35 2.76 19.88
CA ALA A 42 2.05 3.28 20.30
C ALA A 42 2.27 4.20 21.51
N LYS A 43 1.82 5.46 21.42
CA LYS A 43 1.53 6.24 22.62
C LYS A 43 0.39 5.55 23.36
N ALA A 44 0.64 5.24 24.62
CA ALA A 44 -0.35 4.70 25.54
C ALA A 44 -1.59 5.61 25.60
N SER A 45 -2.74 5.07 25.24
CA SER A 45 -4.00 5.45 25.84
C SER A 45 -4.65 4.19 26.37
N VAL A 46 -4.84 4.20 27.68
CA VAL A 46 -5.41 3.16 28.54
C VAL A 46 -6.82 2.82 28.09
N VAL A 47 -7.09 1.57 27.69
CA VAL A 47 -8.29 0.81 28.09
C VAL A 47 -7.97 -0.69 28.19
N LYS A 48 -8.24 -1.20 29.40
CA LYS A 48 -8.31 -2.56 29.95
C LYS A 48 -8.36 -3.78 29.00
N ALA A 49 -7.39 -4.68 29.24
CA ALA A 49 -7.47 -6.12 29.49
C ALA A 49 -8.46 -7.00 28.68
N VAL A 50 -7.94 -8.02 27.99
CA VAL A 50 -7.95 -9.45 28.39
C VAL A 50 -6.88 -10.19 27.58
N GLN A 51 -6.05 -10.98 28.27
CA GLN A 51 -5.04 -11.88 27.69
C GLN A 51 -5.68 -13.22 27.29
N HIS A 52 -5.34 -13.74 26.10
CA HIS A 52 -5.08 -15.17 25.95
C HIS A 52 -4.05 -15.41 24.84
N THR A 53 -2.89 -15.90 25.26
CA THR A 53 -1.81 -16.46 24.43
C THR A 53 -2.19 -17.87 23.98
N GLN A 54 -1.96 -18.25 22.72
CA GLN A 54 -1.23 -19.49 22.33
C GLN A 54 -1.26 -19.78 20.81
N SER A 55 -0.05 -19.91 20.25
CA SER A 55 0.46 -20.90 19.29
C SER A 55 -0.43 -21.61 18.24
N ALA A 56 0.11 -21.59 17.01
CA ALA A 56 0.29 -22.71 16.06
C ALA A 56 -0.88 -23.27 15.24
N GLU A 57 -0.54 -23.48 13.96
CA GLU A 57 -1.03 -24.51 13.03
C GLU A 57 -2.39 -24.37 12.31
N SER A 58 -2.45 -25.19 11.26
CA SER A 58 -3.17 -25.09 9.99
C SER A 58 -4.56 -25.69 9.97
N SER A 59 -5.37 -25.20 9.00
CA SER A 59 -6.35 -25.97 8.19
C SER A 59 -7.42 -26.79 8.91
N SER A 60 -8.69 -26.35 8.82
CA SER A 60 -9.78 -27.02 8.06
C SER A 60 -11.18 -26.68 8.63
N SER A 61 -12.09 -26.32 7.71
CA SER A 61 -13.54 -26.62 7.63
C SER A 61 -14.44 -26.53 8.88
N GLU A 62 -15.44 -25.63 8.84
CA GLU A 62 -16.88 -25.89 8.59
C GLU A 62 -17.78 -24.73 9.08
N GLU A 63 -18.89 -24.54 8.37
CA GLU A 63 -19.86 -23.43 8.40
C GLU A 63 -20.72 -23.35 9.69
N VAL A 64 -21.38 -22.20 9.93
CA VAL A 64 -22.85 -22.05 9.96
C VAL A 64 -23.26 -20.58 10.26
N ASP A 65 -24.12 -20.08 9.37
CA ASP A 65 -25.12 -19.00 9.45
C ASP A 65 -24.89 -17.77 10.35
N GLU A 66 -24.65 -16.63 9.71
CA GLU A 66 -25.16 -15.35 10.22
C GLU A 66 -25.65 -14.45 9.07
N LEU A 67 -26.97 -14.41 8.93
CA LEU A 67 -27.74 -13.40 8.21
C LEU A 67 -27.45 -12.02 8.82
N LEU A 68 -26.55 -11.25 8.21
CA LEU A 68 -26.36 -9.83 8.54
C LEU A 68 -26.28 -8.97 7.29
N ASP A 69 -27.41 -8.30 7.04
CA ASP A 69 -27.52 -6.92 6.55
C ASP A 69 -26.63 -6.50 5.37
N GLU A 70 -27.10 -6.86 4.18
CA GLU A 70 -26.59 -6.54 2.84
C GLU A 70 -26.55 -5.02 2.50
N GLN A 71 -26.69 -4.11 3.47
CA GLN A 71 -26.76 -2.65 3.25
C GLN A 71 -25.83 -1.82 4.15
N GLN A 72 -25.11 -2.42 5.09
CA GLN A 72 -24.21 -1.69 6.01
C GLN A 72 -22.72 -1.76 5.61
N GLU A 73 -22.28 -2.80 4.89
CA GLU A 73 -20.85 -3.03 4.60
C GLU A 73 -20.23 -2.08 3.58
N LEU A 74 -21.02 -1.35 2.79
CA LEU A 74 -20.50 -0.37 1.85
C LEU A 74 -19.87 0.86 2.55
N ARG A 75 -20.09 1.04 3.86
CA ARG A 75 -19.59 2.21 4.61
C ARG A 75 -18.22 2.03 5.26
N ASP A 76 -17.79 0.80 5.52
CA ASP A 76 -16.52 0.52 6.20
C ASP A 76 -15.58 -0.32 5.35
N PHE A 77 -15.40 0.05 4.08
CA PHE A 77 -14.27 -0.49 3.32
C PHE A 77 -12.97 0.07 3.94
N PRO A 78 -12.11 -0.78 4.54
CA PRO A 78 -10.98 -0.29 5.32
C PRO A 78 -10.08 0.60 4.48
N GLY A 79 -9.69 1.76 5.01
CA GLY A 79 -8.85 2.72 4.27
C GLY A 79 -7.55 2.12 3.73
N SER A 80 -7.02 1.08 4.39
CA SER A 80 -5.87 0.30 3.91
C SER A 80 -6.16 -0.46 2.62
N LYS A 81 -7.36 -1.03 2.46
CA LYS A 81 -7.79 -1.69 1.22
C LYS A 81 -7.98 -0.65 0.11
N ILE A 82 -8.55 0.52 0.39
CA ILE A 82 -8.70 1.60 -0.61
C ILE A 82 -7.32 2.04 -1.12
N ALA A 83 -6.39 2.30 -0.19
CA ALA A 83 -5.04 2.73 -0.55
C ALA A 83 -4.31 1.71 -1.44
N ALA A 84 -4.48 0.41 -1.17
CA ALA A 84 -3.95 -0.65 -2.01
C ALA A 84 -4.58 -0.62 -3.42
N GLN A 85 -5.90 -0.53 -3.53
CA GLN A 85 -6.59 -0.49 -4.82
C GLN A 85 -6.24 0.77 -5.64
N CYS A 86 -6.15 1.94 -5.01
CA CYS A 86 -5.66 3.17 -5.67
C CYS A 86 -4.21 3.04 -6.16
N SER A 87 -3.37 2.33 -5.41
CA SER A 87 -1.99 2.04 -5.82
C SER A 87 -1.95 1.11 -7.04
N HIS A 88 -2.81 0.09 -7.07
CA HIS A 88 -2.97 -0.80 -8.23
C HIS A 88 -3.47 -0.04 -9.46
N ALA A 89 -4.47 0.82 -9.33
CA ALA A 89 -5.01 1.64 -10.41
C ALA A 89 -3.94 2.55 -11.03
N THR A 90 -3.15 3.21 -10.17
CA THR A 90 -2.01 4.03 -10.59
C THR A 90 -1.01 3.21 -11.39
N LEU A 91 -0.61 2.05 -10.86
CA LEU A 91 0.41 1.20 -11.49
C LEU A 91 -0.09 0.63 -12.82
N ALA A 92 -1.38 0.29 -12.92
CA ALA A 92 -2.01 -0.17 -14.15
C ALA A 92 -1.91 0.92 -15.24
N CYS A 93 -2.31 2.15 -14.92
CA CYS A 93 -2.20 3.29 -15.85
C CYS A 93 -0.76 3.53 -16.29
N TYR A 94 0.18 3.54 -15.33
CA TYR A 94 1.60 3.74 -15.60
C TYR A 94 2.17 2.66 -16.54
N LYS A 95 1.90 1.37 -16.27
CA LYS A 95 2.33 0.26 -17.13
C LYS A 95 1.72 0.34 -18.52
N THR A 96 0.46 0.75 -18.63
CA THR A 96 -0.19 0.97 -19.93
C THR A 96 0.54 2.03 -20.74
N PHE A 97 0.89 3.16 -20.11
CA PHE A 97 1.72 4.19 -20.73
C PHE A 97 3.09 3.66 -21.17
N LEU A 98 3.80 2.93 -20.31
CA LEU A 98 5.11 2.37 -20.67
C LEU A 98 5.05 1.40 -21.86
N ARG A 99 3.96 0.64 -22.01
CA ARG A 99 3.80 -0.29 -23.13
C ARG A 99 3.39 0.42 -24.42
N GLN A 100 2.48 1.38 -24.34
CA GLN A 100 1.88 2.02 -25.50
C GLN A 100 2.68 3.22 -26.01
N ASN A 101 3.26 4.00 -25.10
CA ASN A 101 3.99 5.22 -25.41
C ASN A 101 5.05 5.53 -24.33
N PRO A 102 6.15 4.75 -24.29
CA PRO A 102 7.20 4.91 -23.27
C PRO A 102 7.86 6.30 -23.29
N ASP A 103 7.90 6.95 -24.46
CA ASP A 103 8.50 8.27 -24.63
C ASP A 103 7.52 9.44 -24.43
N SER A 104 6.31 9.13 -23.97
CA SER A 104 5.24 10.09 -23.71
C SER A 104 5.74 11.33 -22.95
N PRO A 105 5.67 12.54 -23.55
CA PRO A 105 6.07 13.77 -22.87
C PRO A 105 5.21 14.06 -21.63
N ILE A 106 3.93 13.65 -21.65
CA ILE A 106 3.02 13.82 -20.51
C ILE A 106 3.42 12.91 -19.35
N LEU A 107 3.83 11.66 -19.63
CA LEU A 107 4.33 10.73 -18.62
C LEU A 107 5.61 11.27 -17.97
N LYS A 108 6.63 11.60 -18.79
CA LYS A 108 7.91 12.17 -18.32
C LYS A 108 7.72 13.48 -17.56
N ARG A 109 6.70 14.28 -17.90
CA ARG A 109 6.34 15.47 -17.13
C ARG A 109 5.75 15.06 -15.79
N TRP A 110 4.75 14.19 -15.76
CA TRP A 110 4.13 13.73 -14.52
C TRP A 110 5.16 13.14 -13.54
N GLU A 111 6.12 12.34 -14.03
CA GLU A 111 7.24 11.81 -13.25
C GLU A 111 8.12 12.89 -12.62
N ARG A 112 8.51 13.91 -13.42
CA ARG A 112 9.36 15.02 -12.94
C ARG A 112 8.64 15.95 -11.96
N TYR A 113 7.31 16.01 -12.01
CA TYR A 113 6.49 16.88 -11.17
C TYR A 113 5.89 16.12 -9.97
N GLY A 114 6.57 15.07 -9.48
CA GLY A 114 6.21 14.39 -8.23
C GLY A 114 5.05 13.42 -8.34
N GLN A 115 4.61 13.08 -9.56
CA GLN A 115 3.63 12.04 -9.80
C GLN A 115 2.32 12.25 -9.04
N MET A 116 1.77 13.47 -9.10
CA MET A 116 0.55 13.86 -8.38
C MET A 116 -0.60 12.86 -8.62
N LYS A 117 -1.29 12.50 -7.54
CA LYS A 117 -2.48 11.63 -7.52
C LYS A 117 -3.51 12.28 -6.60
N VAL A 118 -4.77 12.27 -7.02
CA VAL A 118 -5.90 12.79 -6.23
C VAL A 118 -6.94 11.68 -6.14
N ALA A 119 -7.26 11.28 -4.91
CA ALA A 119 -8.32 10.30 -4.68
C ALA A 119 -9.67 11.02 -4.58
N LEU A 120 -10.64 10.56 -5.36
CA LEU A 120 -11.98 11.12 -5.45
C LEU A 120 -13.01 10.04 -5.15
N GLN A 121 -14.14 10.43 -4.58
CA GLN A 121 -15.26 9.54 -4.29
C GLN A 121 -16.18 9.44 -5.49
N VAL A 122 -16.60 8.20 -5.79
CA VAL A 122 -17.61 7.86 -6.79
C VAL A 122 -18.69 7.05 -6.07
N LYS A 123 -19.97 7.22 -6.43
CA LYS A 123 -21.08 6.69 -5.64
C LYS A 123 -21.37 5.22 -5.91
N ASN A 124 -21.16 4.77 -7.14
CA ASN A 124 -21.49 3.43 -7.58
C ASN A 124 -20.62 2.99 -8.78
N GLU A 125 -20.71 1.70 -9.10
CA GLU A 125 -19.98 1.06 -10.20
C GLU A 125 -20.37 1.60 -11.58
N GLU A 126 -21.65 1.88 -11.82
CA GLU A 126 -22.14 2.45 -13.08
C GLU A 126 -21.48 3.82 -13.36
N GLU A 127 -21.34 4.68 -12.35
CA GLU A 127 -20.65 5.96 -12.45
C GLU A 127 -19.15 5.76 -12.75
N LEU A 128 -18.50 4.75 -12.17
CA LEU A 128 -17.11 4.40 -12.50
C LEU A 128 -16.97 4.02 -13.99
N GLU A 129 -17.86 3.19 -14.52
CA GLU A 129 -17.85 2.76 -15.92
C GLU A 129 -18.12 3.95 -16.87
N MET A 130 -19.07 4.82 -16.53
CA MET A 130 -19.35 6.03 -17.30
C MET A 130 -18.12 6.97 -17.35
N LEU A 131 -17.47 7.20 -16.21
CA LEU A 131 -16.25 8.02 -16.13
C LEU A 131 -15.11 7.39 -16.94
N GLN A 132 -14.98 6.06 -16.93
CA GLN A 132 -14.01 5.35 -17.74
C GLN A 132 -14.27 5.57 -19.23
N ALA A 133 -15.51 5.35 -19.68
CA ALA A 133 -15.89 5.54 -21.08
C ALA A 133 -15.65 6.98 -21.54
N GLN A 134 -16.01 7.97 -20.71
CA GLN A 134 -15.75 9.37 -20.99
C GLN A 134 -14.25 9.66 -21.10
N ALA A 135 -13.42 9.17 -20.16
CA ALA A 135 -11.97 9.37 -20.21
C ALA A 135 -11.33 8.75 -21.46
N VAL A 136 -11.73 7.53 -21.82
CA VAL A 136 -11.27 6.85 -23.04
C VAL A 136 -11.68 7.62 -24.29
N SER A 137 -12.91 8.14 -24.34
CA SER A 137 -13.39 8.95 -25.48
C SER A 137 -12.57 10.23 -25.72
N LEU A 138 -11.97 10.77 -24.66
CA LEU A 138 -11.06 11.92 -24.71
C LEU A 138 -9.60 11.52 -25.01
N GLY A 139 -9.33 10.23 -25.23
CA GLY A 139 -7.99 9.70 -25.50
C GLY A 139 -7.10 9.56 -24.26
N MET A 140 -7.68 9.57 -23.05
CA MET A 140 -6.92 9.35 -21.81
C MET A 140 -6.78 7.86 -21.48
N CYS A 141 -5.70 7.51 -20.80
CA CYS A 141 -5.60 6.19 -20.17
C CYS A 141 -6.60 6.13 -19.01
N ALA A 142 -7.44 5.10 -19.00
CA ALA A 142 -8.40 4.82 -17.94
C ALA A 142 -8.34 3.31 -17.60
N GLN A 143 -8.11 2.94 -16.35
CA GLN A 143 -7.94 1.55 -15.91
C GLN A 143 -8.81 1.26 -14.69
N VAL A 144 -9.77 0.35 -14.84
CA VAL A 144 -10.61 -0.13 -13.74
C VAL A 144 -9.92 -1.30 -13.05
N ILE A 145 -9.93 -1.26 -11.73
CA ILE A 145 -9.47 -2.35 -10.87
C ILE A 145 -10.69 -3.06 -10.29
N HIS A 146 -10.74 -4.36 -10.52
CA HIS A 146 -11.79 -5.23 -10.00
C HIS A 146 -11.28 -5.95 -8.76
N ASP A 147 -12.12 -6.08 -7.73
CA ASP A 147 -11.73 -6.89 -6.59
C ASP A 147 -11.80 -8.38 -6.92
N ALA A 148 -10.78 -9.12 -6.49
CA ALA A 148 -10.70 -10.56 -6.71
C ALA A 148 -11.56 -11.37 -5.72
N GLY A 149 -12.48 -10.72 -4.99
CA GLY A 149 -13.31 -11.35 -3.95
C GLY A 149 -12.54 -11.69 -2.68
N ARG A 150 -11.46 -10.95 -2.39
CA ARG A 150 -10.71 -11.06 -1.12
C ARG A 150 -11.08 -9.96 -0.14
N THR A 151 -12.04 -9.13 -0.51
CA THR A 151 -12.57 -8.06 0.32
C THR A 151 -14.08 -8.23 0.52
N GLN A 152 -14.68 -7.34 1.29
CA GLN A 152 -16.11 -7.36 1.62
C GLN A 152 -16.99 -6.84 0.46
N ILE A 153 -16.40 -6.60 -0.72
CA ILE A 153 -17.15 -6.22 -1.92
C ILE A 153 -17.36 -7.48 -2.76
N ALA A 154 -18.51 -7.57 -3.42
CA ALA A 154 -18.83 -8.65 -4.34
C ALA A 154 -17.66 -8.95 -5.29
N SER A 155 -17.31 -10.23 -5.39
CA SER A 155 -16.22 -10.70 -6.25
C SER A 155 -16.45 -10.26 -7.70
N GLY A 156 -15.43 -9.66 -8.32
CA GLY A 156 -15.49 -9.18 -9.69
C GLY A 156 -16.03 -7.76 -9.88
N SER A 157 -16.49 -7.09 -8.82
CA SER A 157 -16.95 -5.69 -8.89
C SER A 157 -15.81 -4.70 -9.16
N ALA A 158 -16.10 -3.66 -9.92
CA ALA A 158 -15.21 -2.52 -10.11
C ALA A 158 -15.12 -1.70 -8.82
N THR A 159 -13.91 -1.55 -8.29
CA THR A 159 -13.68 -0.87 -7.00
C THR A 159 -13.03 0.50 -7.16
N VAL A 160 -12.10 0.65 -8.11
CA VAL A 160 -11.35 1.89 -8.33
C VAL A 160 -11.07 2.09 -9.81
N LEU A 161 -11.20 3.33 -10.27
CA LEU A 161 -10.77 3.77 -11.61
C LEU A 161 -9.54 4.67 -11.50
N GLY A 162 -8.47 4.31 -12.21
CA GLY A 162 -7.33 5.19 -12.47
C GLY A 162 -7.52 5.94 -13.78
N ILE A 163 -7.29 7.26 -13.80
CA ILE A 163 -7.33 8.10 -15.01
C ILE A 163 -6.01 8.87 -15.13
N GLY A 164 -5.43 8.88 -16.33
CA GLY A 164 -4.21 9.61 -16.67
C GLY A 164 -2.94 8.76 -16.60
N PRO A 165 -1.73 9.37 -16.53
CA PRO A 165 -1.48 10.81 -16.46
C PRO A 165 -1.98 11.59 -17.68
N ALA A 166 -2.60 12.74 -17.45
CA ALA A 166 -3.13 13.63 -18.49
C ALA A 166 -3.09 15.10 -18.02
N PRO A 167 -3.23 16.09 -18.91
CA PRO A 167 -3.34 17.50 -18.52
C PRO A 167 -4.51 17.70 -17.54
N LYS A 168 -4.32 18.53 -16.52
CA LYS A 168 -5.34 18.80 -15.49
C LYS A 168 -6.69 19.21 -16.09
N SER A 169 -6.69 20.08 -17.11
CA SER A 169 -7.92 20.52 -17.79
C SER A 169 -8.69 19.39 -18.46
N MET A 170 -8.05 18.30 -18.86
CA MET A 170 -8.68 17.13 -19.46
C MET A 170 -9.20 16.17 -18.39
N VAL A 171 -8.44 15.99 -17.31
CA VAL A 171 -8.87 15.19 -16.15
C VAL A 171 -10.10 15.84 -15.49
N ASP A 172 -10.07 17.15 -15.27
CA ASP A 172 -11.16 17.89 -14.61
C ASP A 172 -12.47 17.88 -15.43
N GLN A 173 -12.41 17.72 -16.76
CA GLN A 173 -13.62 17.55 -17.59
C GLN A 173 -14.39 16.26 -17.24
N VAL A 174 -13.68 15.25 -16.75
CA VAL A 174 -14.26 13.98 -16.34
C VAL A 174 -14.55 13.98 -14.84
N THR A 175 -13.61 14.42 -14.01
CA THR A 175 -13.68 14.20 -12.55
C THR A 175 -13.90 15.46 -11.72
N GLY A 176 -13.98 16.65 -12.32
CA GLY A 176 -14.02 17.93 -11.60
C GLY A 176 -15.25 18.16 -10.73
N HIS A 177 -16.32 17.38 -10.93
CA HIS A 177 -17.54 17.42 -10.14
C HIS A 177 -17.53 16.46 -8.94
N LEU A 178 -16.53 15.57 -8.86
CA LEU A 178 -16.41 14.58 -7.79
C LEU A 178 -15.84 15.19 -6.52
N LYS A 179 -16.16 14.57 -5.38
CA LYS A 179 -15.68 15.00 -4.06
C LYS A 179 -14.36 14.29 -3.72
N LEU A 180 -13.54 14.91 -2.86
CA LEU A 180 -12.35 14.26 -2.31
C LEU A 180 -12.74 13.07 -1.43
N LEU A 181 -11.93 12.00 -1.48
CA LEU A 181 -12.05 10.79 -0.65
C LEU A 181 -11.84 11.07 0.84
#